data_AF-A0A7S4UJY9-F1
#
_entry.id   AF-A0A7S4UJY9-F1
#
_cell.length_a   1.000
_cell.length_b   1.000
_cell.length_c   1.000
_cell.angle_alpha   90.00
_cell.angle_beta   90.00
_cell.angle_gamma   90.00
#
_symmetry.space_group_name_H-M   'P 1'
#
loop_
_entity.id
_entity.type
_entity.pdbx_description
1 polymer ?
#
loop_
_entity_poly.entity_id
_entity_poly.type
_entity_poly.pdbx_seq_one_letter_code
_entity_poly.pdbx_strand_id
1 'polypeptide(L)'
;KIEDVVLPLPGSEILYPENEMKEVFKDILSRDNISLDFFEEVQKEYHLRGEYRNLIAKPRDVSHQIIKYDDDTEQLCATDIDKIEGRFFPNMEHPAREKGEKKALLVSFSLPSSSYATMFFREMMKEKNEVVVGLEERRK
;
A
#
# COMPACT_ATOMS: atom_id res chain seq x y z
N LYS A 1 -2.84 3.04 21.83
CA LYS A 1 -2.53 4.03 20.76
C LYS A 1 -3.44 3.73 19.56
N ILE A 2 -3.59 4.65 18.60
CA ILE A 2 -4.46 4.37 17.43
C ILE A 2 -3.96 3.19 16.60
N GLU A 3 -2.64 2.94 16.59
CA GLU A 3 -1.97 1.82 15.91
C GLU A 3 -2.35 0.43 16.49
N ASP A 4 -2.89 0.38 17.71
CA ASP A 4 -3.30 -0.85 18.40
C ASP A 4 -4.77 -1.21 18.09
N VAL A 5 -5.51 -0.33 17.41
CA VAL A 5 -6.91 -0.57 17.06
C VAL A 5 -6.97 -1.54 15.88
N VAL A 6 -7.73 -2.61 16.06
CA VAL A 6 -8.01 -3.62 15.03
C VAL A 6 -9.49 -3.60 14.64
N LEU A 7 -9.77 -3.96 13.40
CA LEU A 7 -11.12 -4.23 12.93
C LEU A 7 -11.27 -5.71 12.57
N PRO A 8 -12.45 -6.29 12.81
CA PRO A 8 -12.75 -7.66 12.39
C PRO A 8 -12.96 -7.73 10.88
N LEU A 9 -12.41 -8.78 10.26
CA LEU A 9 -12.87 -9.29 8.98
C LEU A 9 -14.04 -10.24 9.26
N PRO A 10 -15.20 -10.09 8.58
CA PRO A 10 -16.37 -10.91 8.85
C PRO A 10 -16.11 -12.41 8.77
N GLY A 11 -16.65 -13.16 9.73
CA GLY A 11 -16.49 -14.60 9.83
C GLY A 11 -17.20 -15.18 11.06
N SER A 12 -17.25 -16.50 11.13
CA SER A 12 -17.97 -17.26 12.15
C SER A 12 -17.31 -17.24 13.54
N GLU A 13 -16.00 -17.04 13.63
CA GLU A 13 -15.22 -17.11 14.90
C GLU A 13 -14.68 -15.72 15.28
N ILE A 14 -15.47 -14.65 15.14
CA ILE A 14 -15.04 -13.27 15.36
C ILE A 14 -15.95 -12.48 16.30
N LEU A 15 -15.33 -11.65 17.14
CA LEU A 15 -16.00 -10.71 18.02
C LEU A 15 -16.09 -9.36 17.33
N TYR A 16 -17.32 -8.91 17.11
CA TYR A 16 -17.60 -7.57 16.62
C TYR A 16 -17.55 -6.55 17.77
N PRO A 17 -17.05 -5.33 17.54
CA PRO A 17 -16.98 -4.30 18.57
C PRO A 17 -18.37 -3.90 19.08
N GLU A 18 -18.53 -3.67 20.37
CA GLU A 18 -19.82 -3.25 20.97
C GLU A 18 -20.05 -1.74 20.90
N ASN A 19 -19.75 -1.14 19.74
CA ASN A 19 -19.94 0.28 19.49
C ASN A 19 -20.67 0.47 18.14
N GLU A 20 -20.81 1.73 17.72
CA GLU A 20 -21.49 2.11 16.47
C GLU A 20 -20.95 1.39 15.22
N MET A 21 -19.70 0.90 15.24
CA MET A 21 -19.14 0.15 14.12
C MET A 21 -19.88 -1.16 13.84
N LYS A 22 -20.48 -1.81 14.86
CA LYS A 22 -21.24 -3.05 14.63
C LYS A 22 -22.43 -2.82 13.72
N GLU A 23 -23.12 -1.69 13.89
CA GLU A 23 -24.24 -1.32 13.04
C GLU A 23 -23.75 -0.99 11.63
N VAL A 24 -22.60 -0.32 11.48
CA VAL A 24 -21.97 -0.12 10.15
C VAL A 24 -21.66 -1.45 9.46
N PHE A 25 -21.15 -2.46 10.18
CA PHE A 25 -20.94 -3.80 9.60
C PHE A 25 -22.24 -4.43 9.13
N LYS A 26 -23.30 -4.40 9.94
CA LYS A 26 -24.63 -4.90 9.56
C LYS A 26 -25.20 -4.15 8.34
N ASP A 27 -25.03 -2.84 8.30
CA ASP A 27 -25.53 -2.00 7.20
C ASP A 27 -24.78 -2.26 5.90
N ILE A 28 -23.49 -2.56 5.95
CA ILE A 28 -22.70 -2.92 4.77
C ILE A 28 -23.10 -4.31 4.27
N LEU A 29 -23.16 -5.31 5.16
CA LEU A 29 -23.49 -6.69 4.80
C LEU A 29 -24.94 -6.85 4.31
N SER A 30 -25.89 -6.11 4.90
CA SER A 30 -27.29 -6.17 4.52
C SER A 30 -27.56 -5.66 3.11
N ARG A 31 -26.70 -4.78 2.56
CA ARG A 31 -26.78 -4.35 1.15
C ARG A 31 -26.60 -5.50 0.17
N ASP A 32 -25.86 -6.53 0.59
CA ASP A 32 -25.63 -7.76 -0.17
C ASP A 32 -26.54 -8.92 0.32
N ASN A 33 -27.56 -8.63 1.14
CA ASN A 33 -28.44 -9.60 1.81
C ASN A 33 -27.71 -10.63 2.69
N ILE A 34 -26.58 -10.25 3.28
CA ILE A 34 -25.80 -11.07 4.19
C ILE A 34 -26.08 -10.62 5.63
N SER A 35 -26.46 -11.55 6.50
CA SER A 35 -26.54 -11.32 7.95
C SER A 35 -25.20 -11.65 8.63
N LEU A 36 -25.00 -11.20 9.87
CA LEU A 36 -23.80 -11.59 10.63
C LEU A 36 -23.76 -13.10 10.92
N ASP A 37 -24.93 -13.71 11.12
CA ASP A 37 -25.04 -15.14 11.44
C ASP A 37 -24.86 -16.02 10.18
N PHE A 38 -24.93 -15.42 8.98
CA PHE A 38 -24.75 -16.12 7.71
C PHE A 38 -23.47 -16.95 7.69
N PHE A 39 -22.37 -16.41 8.25
CA PHE A 39 -21.05 -17.05 8.23
C PHE A 39 -21.01 -18.38 9.00
N GLU A 40 -21.93 -18.63 9.94
CA GLU A 40 -22.06 -19.92 10.63
C GLU A 40 -22.77 -20.96 9.77
N GLU A 41 -23.71 -20.54 8.92
CA GLU A 41 -24.58 -21.41 8.11
C GLU A 41 -23.97 -21.77 6.75
N VAL A 42 -22.89 -21.10 6.33
CA VAL A 42 -22.24 -21.34 5.04
C VAL A 42 -21.69 -22.77 4.94
N GLN A 43 -21.77 -23.35 3.73
CA GLN A 43 -21.16 -24.65 3.40
C GLN A 43 -19.68 -24.68 3.79
N LYS A 44 -19.20 -25.84 4.22
CA LYS A 44 -17.88 -26.03 4.84
C LYS A 44 -16.71 -25.51 4.00
N GLU A 45 -16.81 -25.59 2.68
CA GLU A 45 -15.79 -25.15 1.73
C GLU A 45 -15.65 -23.61 1.68
N TYR A 46 -16.70 -22.89 2.02
CA TYR A 46 -16.75 -21.43 2.04
C TYR A 46 -16.79 -20.87 3.46
N HIS A 47 -16.47 -21.70 4.46
CA HIS A 47 -16.49 -21.28 5.86
C HIS A 47 -15.34 -20.31 6.13
N LEU A 48 -15.69 -19.06 6.43
CA LEU A 48 -14.75 -18.01 6.78
C LEU A 48 -14.72 -17.89 8.30
N ARG A 49 -13.61 -18.27 8.93
CA ARG A 49 -13.43 -18.05 10.38
C ARG A 49 -13.40 -16.56 10.73
N GLY A 50 -12.86 -15.75 9.82
CA GLY A 50 -12.57 -14.34 10.04
C GLY A 50 -11.20 -14.12 10.71
N GLU A 51 -10.74 -12.88 10.74
CA GLU A 51 -9.44 -12.48 11.29
C GLU A 51 -9.52 -11.03 11.80
N TYR A 52 -8.54 -10.58 12.58
CA TYR A 52 -8.42 -9.17 12.97
C TYR A 52 -7.30 -8.49 12.18
N ARG A 53 -7.58 -7.28 11.71
CA ARG A 53 -6.62 -6.49 10.95
C ARG A 53 -6.45 -5.11 11.56
N ASN A 54 -5.21 -4.66 11.72
CA ASN A 54 -4.93 -3.31 12.22
C ASN A 54 -5.58 -2.26 11.31
N LEU A 55 -6.25 -1.30 11.92
CA LEU A 55 -6.91 -0.21 11.20
C LEU A 55 -5.88 0.70 10.53
N ILE A 56 -4.79 1.01 11.24
CA ILE A 56 -3.72 1.86 10.75
C ILE A 56 -2.39 1.11 10.90
N ALA A 57 -1.64 1.02 9.80
CA ALA A 57 -0.27 0.53 9.81
C ALA A 57 0.70 1.71 9.66
N LYS A 58 1.65 1.82 10.59
CA LYS A 58 2.69 2.86 10.54
C LYS A 58 3.96 2.31 9.89
N PRO A 59 4.46 2.93 8.80
CA PRO A 59 5.73 2.53 8.20
C PRO A 59 6.89 2.83 9.16
N ARG A 60 7.91 1.99 9.11
CA ARG A 60 9.17 2.14 9.86
C ARG A 60 10.31 2.49 8.92
N ASP A 61 11.40 2.99 9.47
CA ASP A 61 12.66 3.26 8.76
C ASP A 61 12.48 4.14 7.50
N VAL A 62 11.58 5.12 7.60
CA VAL A 62 11.23 5.98 6.47
C VAL A 62 12.37 6.95 6.18
N SER A 63 12.93 6.88 4.98
CA SER A 63 13.88 7.85 4.44
C SER A 63 13.43 8.27 3.04
N HIS A 64 13.75 9.51 2.67
CA HIS A 64 13.38 10.04 1.37
C HIS A 64 14.45 10.98 0.82
N GLN A 65 14.45 11.13 -0.49
CA GLN A 65 15.36 12.00 -1.21
C GLN A 65 14.69 12.51 -2.49
N ILE A 66 14.89 13.79 -2.81
CA ILE A 66 14.45 14.37 -4.07
C ILE A 66 15.62 14.36 -5.05
N ILE A 67 15.43 13.72 -6.20
CA ILE A 67 16.43 13.62 -7.26
C ILE A 67 15.91 14.41 -8.46
N LYS A 68 16.78 15.18 -9.11
CA LYS A 68 16.49 15.82 -10.40
C LYS A 68 17.01 14.95 -11.53
N TYR A 69 16.23 14.83 -12.59
CA TYR A 69 16.55 14.01 -13.75
C TYR A 69 15.99 14.65 -15.03
N ASP A 70 16.49 14.20 -16.18
CA ASP A 70 16.07 14.72 -17.49
C ASP A 70 15.41 13.63 -18.35
N ASP A 71 15.97 12.42 -18.37
CA ASP A 71 15.51 11.27 -19.16
C ASP A 71 14.66 10.30 -18.31
N ASP A 72 13.45 9.98 -18.77
CA ASP A 72 12.53 9.05 -18.09
C ASP A 72 13.02 7.59 -18.10
N THR A 73 14.01 7.27 -18.93
CA THR A 73 14.65 5.94 -18.97
C THR A 73 15.87 5.83 -18.06
N GLU A 74 16.29 6.92 -17.42
CA GLU A 74 17.42 6.94 -16.50
C GLU A 74 17.11 6.16 -15.21
N GLN A 75 17.96 5.21 -14.86
CA GLN A 75 17.85 4.48 -13.60
C GLN A 75 18.24 5.37 -12.41
N LEU A 76 17.27 5.67 -11.54
CA LEU A 76 17.44 6.60 -10.41
C LEU A 76 17.97 5.94 -9.13
N CYS A 77 17.89 4.61 -9.02
CA CYS A 77 18.35 3.86 -7.84
C CYS A 77 19.07 2.56 -8.21
N ALA A 78 20.00 2.13 -7.37
CA ALA A 78 20.78 0.91 -7.56
C ALA A 78 19.93 -0.35 -7.32
N THR A 79 19.96 -1.32 -8.25
CA THR A 79 19.47 -2.67 -7.94
C THR A 79 20.51 -3.47 -7.17
N ASP A 80 20.11 -4.59 -6.57
CA ASP A 80 21.06 -5.44 -5.84
C ASP A 80 22.10 -6.09 -6.77
N ILE A 81 21.73 -6.37 -8.03
CA ILE A 81 22.68 -6.88 -9.04
C ILE A 81 23.74 -5.83 -9.37
N ASP A 82 23.35 -4.56 -9.50
CA ASP A 82 24.28 -3.48 -9.81
C ASP A 82 25.33 -3.31 -8.70
N LYS A 83 24.91 -3.46 -7.44
CA LYS A 83 25.82 -3.41 -6.28
C LYS A 83 26.81 -4.56 -6.28
N ILE A 84 26.36 -5.78 -6.63
CA ILE A 84 27.22 -6.98 -6.67
C ILE A 84 28.26 -6.86 -7.79
N GLU A 85 27.85 -6.33 -8.95
CA GLU A 85 28.74 -6.16 -10.11
C GLU A 85 29.60 -4.89 -10.04
N GLY A 86 29.43 -4.05 -9.01
CA GLY A 86 30.17 -2.80 -8.86
C GLY A 86 29.83 -1.77 -9.94
N ARG A 87 28.62 -1.82 -10.49
CA ARG A 87 28.13 -0.81 -11.43
C ARG A 87 27.75 0.44 -10.63
N PHE A 88 28.33 1.57 -10.99
CA PHE A 88 28.02 2.86 -10.37
C PHE A 88 27.13 3.68 -11.31
N PHE A 89 25.98 4.12 -10.80
CA PHE A 89 25.17 5.12 -11.51
C PHE A 89 25.43 6.51 -10.93
N PRO A 90 25.36 7.56 -11.76
CA PRO A 90 25.61 8.94 -11.32
C PRO A 90 24.76 9.39 -10.12
N ASN A 91 23.60 8.75 -9.90
CA ASN A 91 22.67 9.08 -8.82
C ASN A 91 22.90 8.25 -7.53
N MET A 92 23.90 7.36 -7.46
CA MET A 92 24.16 6.51 -6.28
C MET A 92 24.86 7.23 -5.12
N GLU A 93 25.75 8.20 -5.38
CA GLU A 93 26.61 8.79 -4.33
C GLU A 93 26.36 10.29 -4.09
N HIS A 94 25.75 10.99 -5.05
CA HIS A 94 25.46 12.42 -4.94
C HIS A 94 23.98 12.72 -5.20
N PRO A 95 23.19 12.91 -4.14
CA PRO A 95 21.75 13.16 -4.20
C PRO A 95 21.25 14.34 -5.02
N ALA A 96 22.13 15.24 -5.41
CA ALA A 96 21.76 16.54 -5.92
C ALA A 96 22.53 16.82 -7.20
N ARG A 97 22.08 16.25 -8.32
CA ARG A 97 22.19 17.02 -9.56
C ARG A 97 21.43 18.33 -9.31
N GLU A 98 22.15 19.45 -9.27
CA GLU A 98 21.51 20.77 -9.12
C GLU A 98 20.63 21.10 -10.34
N LYS A 99 20.87 20.42 -11.47
CA LYS A 99 20.21 20.61 -12.76
C LYS A 99 19.44 19.35 -13.17
N GLY A 100 18.22 19.58 -13.66
CA GLY A 100 17.33 18.59 -14.24
C GLY A 100 15.94 19.20 -14.36
N GLU A 101 15.26 19.02 -15.50
CA GLU A 101 13.93 19.59 -15.73
C GLU A 101 12.85 18.91 -14.87
N LYS A 102 13.03 17.62 -14.59
CA LYS A 102 12.08 16.79 -13.83
C LYS A 102 12.60 16.49 -12.42
N LYS A 103 11.67 16.13 -11.53
CA LYS A 103 11.96 15.75 -10.14
C LYS A 103 11.32 14.41 -9.83
N ALA A 104 12.06 13.55 -9.16
CA ALA A 104 11.60 12.28 -8.63
C ALA A 104 11.76 12.25 -7.09
N LEU A 105 10.86 11.53 -6.42
CA LEU A 105 10.92 11.26 -5.00
C LEU A 105 11.33 9.81 -4.79
N LEU A 106 12.55 9.59 -4.32
CA LEU A 106 13.02 8.28 -3.88
C LEU A 106 12.62 8.10 -2.41
N VAL A 107 11.93 7.00 -2.10
CA VAL A 107 11.50 6.68 -0.73
C VAL A 107 11.91 5.26 -0.38
N SER A 108 12.45 5.07 0.82
CA SER A 108 12.73 3.77 1.40
C SER A 108 12.01 3.66 2.75
N PHE A 109 11.33 2.54 2.99
CA PHE A 109 10.55 2.29 4.21
C PHE A 109 10.26 0.80 4.38
N SER A 110 9.96 0.41 5.62
CA SER A 110 9.56 -0.95 6.01
C SER A 110 8.08 -0.98 6.39
N LEU A 111 7.35 -1.99 5.92
CA LEU A 111 5.95 -2.23 6.29
C LEU A 111 5.80 -3.53 7.09
N PRO A 112 4.80 -3.62 7.99
CA PRO A 112 4.44 -4.89 8.61
C PRO A 112 3.84 -5.85 7.57
N SER A 113 3.74 -7.13 7.93
CA SER A 113 3.09 -8.15 7.10
C SER A 113 1.66 -7.75 6.73
N SER A 114 1.19 -8.28 5.60
CA SER A 114 -0.17 -8.02 5.09
C SER A 114 -0.46 -6.54 4.79
N SER A 115 0.55 -5.69 4.64
CA SER A 115 0.41 -4.27 4.27
C SER A 115 0.82 -4.01 2.82
N TYR A 116 0.21 -3.01 2.19
CA TYR A 116 0.43 -2.67 0.79
C TYR A 116 1.13 -1.31 0.66
N ALA A 117 2.29 -1.28 0.02
CA ALA A 117 3.04 -0.06 -0.26
C ALA A 117 2.23 0.97 -1.08
N THR A 118 1.36 0.51 -1.97
CA THR A 118 0.47 1.37 -2.75
C THR A 118 -0.54 2.13 -1.89
N MET A 119 -0.93 1.63 -0.72
CA MET A 119 -1.81 2.36 0.21
C MET A 119 -1.06 3.50 0.91
N PHE A 120 0.22 3.28 1.22
CA PHE A 120 1.09 4.34 1.73
C PHE A 120 1.24 5.47 0.71
N PHE A 121 1.54 5.14 -0.56
CA PHE A 121 1.66 6.16 -1.61
C PHE A 121 0.34 6.90 -1.88
N ARG A 122 -0.78 6.18 -1.90
CA ARG A 122 -2.12 6.79 -2.02
C ARG A 122 -2.36 7.83 -0.93
N GLU A 123 -2.03 7.49 0.31
CA GLU A 123 -2.19 8.38 1.46
C GLU A 123 -1.19 9.55 1.45
N MET A 124 0.03 9.33 0.96
CA MET A 124 1.05 10.37 0.83
C MET A 124 0.70 11.38 -0.28
N MET A 125 0.25 10.88 -1.44
CA MET A 125 -0.07 11.70 -2.62
C MET A 125 -1.47 12.32 -2.54
N LYS A 126 -2.37 11.78 -1.70
CA LYS A 126 -3.80 12.16 -1.61
C LYS A 126 -4.56 11.97 -2.93
N GLU A 127 -4.03 11.15 -3.83
CA GLU A 127 -4.62 10.80 -5.12
C GLU A 127 -5.06 9.34 -5.12
N LYS A 128 -5.98 8.99 -6.03
CA LYS A 128 -6.35 7.59 -6.24
C LYS A 128 -5.20 6.87 -6.95
N ASN A 129 -5.07 5.56 -6.72
CA ASN A 129 -4.18 4.71 -7.51
C ASN A 129 -4.80 4.51 -8.90
N GLU A 130 -4.78 5.54 -9.72
CA GLU A 130 -5.09 5.45 -11.14
C GLU A 130 -3.76 5.25 -11.87
N VAL A 131 -3.70 4.22 -12.72
CA VAL A 131 -2.55 4.07 -13.61
C VAL A 131 -2.65 5.21 -14.62
N VAL A 132 -1.90 6.27 -14.42
CA VAL A 132 -1.62 7.22 -15.50
C VAL A 132 -0.69 6.48 -16.45
N VAL A 133 -1.30 5.73 -17.36
CA VAL A 133 -0.60 5.11 -18.47
C VAL A 133 -0.16 6.25 -19.39
N GLY A 134 1.02 6.79 -19.12
CA GLY A 134 1.78 7.58 -20.09
C GLY A 134 2.25 6.69 -21.22
N LEU A 135 1.31 6.08 -21.96
CA LEU A 135 1.61 5.55 -23.28
C LEU A 135 1.72 6.77 -24.19
N GLU A 136 2.94 7.29 -24.31
CA GLU A 136 3.30 7.98 -25.54
C GLU A 136 2.95 7.04 -26.69
N GLU A 137 1.94 7.42 -27.47
CA GLU A 137 1.60 6.77 -28.72
C GLU A 137 2.87 6.72 -29.58
N ARG A 138 3.53 5.56 -29.62
CA ARG A 138 4.48 5.24 -30.69
C ARG A 138 3.69 5.13 -32.00
N ARG A 139 3.36 6.27 -32.59
CA ARG A 139 3.02 6.36 -34.02
C ARG A 139 4.30 6.09 -34.80
N LYS A 140 4.36 4.92 -35.43
CA LYS A 140 5.11 4.73 -36.68
C LYS A 140 4.23 5.15 -37.84
#